data_AF-U3EVM7-F1
#
_entry.id   AF-U3EVM7-F1
#
_cell.length_a   1.000
_cell.length_b   1.000
_cell.length_c   1.000
_cell.angle_alpha   90.00
_cell.angle_beta   90.00
_cell.angle_gamma   90.00
#
_symmetry.space_group_name_H-M   'P 1'
#
loop_
_entity.id
_entity.type
_entity.pdbx_description
1 polymer ?
#
loop_
_entity_poly.entity_id
_entity_poly.type
_entity_poly.pdbx_seq_one_letter_code
_entity_poly.pdbx_strand_id
1 'polypeptide(L)'
;MLRGPWRPLWLFVLLLPLPGALEPRSASRLWEETDEPRSPWAWPGFQRLKEQLRAAAALSKRYWTLFSRQVWPDDCDEDEEAAAGSPGWRLPLLGQRYLDLLTTWYCSFRDCCPSGDCRISNNFTGLEWDLNVRLHGQHLVQQLVLSTVRGYLETPQPDKALALSFHGWSGTGKNFVARMLAENLYRDGLRSDCVRMFIATIHFPHPKYVDLYKEQLKGQIREMQQLCYQTLFIFDEAEKLHPGLLEVLGPPLERRAPEDDRAESPWTIFLFLSNLRGDRINEVVLKLLKDGWSREEITMEHLEPHLQAEIVETIDNGFGHSRLVRENLIDYFVPFLPLEYRHVRLCARDAFLSQELLYTEETLDEIAQMMVYVPKEEQLFSSQGCKSISQRINYFLS
;
A
#
# COMPACT_ATOMS: atom_id res chain seq x y z
N MET A 1 49.16 -5.01 -34.95
CA MET A 1 49.64 -6.41 -34.81
C MET A 1 49.34 -6.82 -33.37
N LEU A 2 48.75 -7.96 -32.98
CA LEU A 2 48.23 -9.14 -33.71
C LEU A 2 47.00 -9.73 -32.95
N ARG A 3 45.91 -9.95 -33.70
CA ARG A 3 44.94 -11.08 -33.72
C ARG A 3 44.68 -11.97 -32.47
N GLY A 4 43.55 -11.70 -31.78
CA GLY A 4 42.41 -12.64 -31.51
C GLY A 4 42.56 -13.84 -30.55
N PRO A 5 41.52 -14.70 -30.38
CA PRO A 5 40.06 -14.42 -30.57
C PRO A 5 39.07 -15.17 -29.61
N TRP A 6 37.81 -14.66 -29.53
CA TRP A 6 36.53 -15.39 -29.26
C TRP A 6 36.23 -15.91 -27.82
N ARG A 7 34.98 -16.01 -27.33
CA ARG A 7 33.61 -15.77 -27.87
C ARG A 7 32.62 -15.45 -26.70
N PRO A 8 31.40 -14.90 -26.95
CA PRO A 8 30.45 -14.54 -25.89
C PRO A 8 29.51 -15.69 -25.48
N LEU A 9 29.06 -15.67 -24.22
CA LEU A 9 27.98 -16.52 -23.73
C LEU A 9 26.63 -15.98 -24.25
N TRP A 10 25.96 -16.76 -25.10
CA TRP A 10 24.57 -16.52 -25.48
C TRP A 10 23.63 -17.35 -24.58
N LEU A 11 22.54 -16.72 -24.15
CA LEU A 11 21.48 -17.39 -23.40
C LEU A 11 20.82 -18.47 -24.26
N PHE A 12 20.67 -19.67 -23.71
CA PHE A 12 19.70 -20.64 -24.20
C PHE A 12 18.51 -20.69 -23.23
N VAL A 13 17.40 -20.12 -23.68
CA VAL A 13 16.09 -20.25 -23.04
C VAL A 13 15.65 -21.71 -23.12
N LEU A 14 15.50 -22.37 -21.98
CA LEU A 14 14.82 -23.67 -21.90
C LEU A 14 13.31 -23.43 -21.93
N LEU A 15 12.69 -23.73 -23.07
CA LEU A 15 11.24 -23.73 -23.22
C LEU A 15 10.64 -24.87 -22.39
N LEU A 16 10.01 -24.51 -21.27
CA LEU A 16 9.15 -25.40 -20.48
C LEU A 16 7.82 -25.61 -21.22
N PRO A 17 7.37 -26.86 -21.46
CA PRO A 17 6.00 -27.11 -21.87
C PRO A 17 5.08 -27.08 -20.64
N LEU A 18 4.19 -26.08 -20.56
CA LEU A 18 3.07 -26.12 -19.61
C LEU A 18 2.06 -27.20 -20.04
N PRO A 19 1.51 -28.01 -19.11
CA PRO A 19 0.35 -28.84 -19.40
C PRO A 19 -0.94 -28.02 -19.26
N GLY A 20 -1.82 -28.10 -20.27
CA GLY A 20 -3.19 -27.60 -20.17
C GLY A 20 -3.60 -26.58 -21.23
N ALA A 21 -3.94 -27.05 -22.43
CA ALA A 21 -4.77 -26.31 -23.38
C ALA A 21 -5.74 -27.28 -24.08
N LEU A 22 -7.03 -26.94 -24.07
CA LEU A 22 -8.13 -27.71 -24.67
C LEU A 22 -7.90 -27.99 -26.17
N GLU A 23 -8.26 -29.19 -26.63
CA GLU A 23 -8.57 -29.41 -28.06
C GLU A 23 -9.81 -28.63 -28.47
N PRO A 24 -9.85 -28.16 -29.74
CA PRO A 24 -11.04 -28.35 -30.55
C PRO A 24 -10.74 -29.15 -31.84
N ARG A 25 -11.60 -30.13 -32.13
CA ARG A 25 -11.61 -30.87 -33.39
C ARG A 25 -11.90 -29.97 -34.59
N SER A 26 -11.16 -30.11 -35.69
CA SER A 26 -11.66 -30.75 -36.94
C SER A 26 -11.03 -30.22 -38.27
N ALA A 27 -11.03 -31.12 -39.26
CA ALA A 27 -11.11 -30.88 -40.71
C ALA A 27 -9.87 -30.55 -41.57
N SER A 28 -9.56 -31.52 -42.45
CA SER A 28 -9.19 -31.41 -43.89
C SER A 28 -7.82 -30.88 -44.38
N ARG A 29 -6.95 -31.86 -44.71
CA ARG A 29 -6.40 -32.24 -46.05
C ARG A 29 -5.62 -31.25 -46.96
N LEU A 30 -4.78 -31.87 -47.83
CA LEU A 30 -4.12 -31.36 -49.06
C LEU A 30 -2.95 -30.38 -48.79
N TRP A 31 -1.75 -30.45 -49.39
CA TRP A 31 -1.10 -31.20 -50.50
C TRP A 31 0.37 -31.48 -50.07
N GLU A 32 1.23 -32.35 -50.63
CA GLU A 32 1.18 -33.56 -51.50
C GLU A 32 2.58 -34.26 -51.39
N GLU A 33 2.92 -35.27 -52.19
CA GLU A 33 4.12 -36.13 -52.06
C GLU A 33 5.14 -35.93 -53.21
N THR A 34 6.45 -35.91 -52.95
CA THR A 34 7.48 -36.24 -53.96
C THR A 34 8.87 -36.56 -53.38
N ASP A 35 9.36 -37.74 -53.77
CA ASP A 35 10.62 -38.47 -53.55
C ASP A 35 11.92 -37.81 -53.02
N GLU A 36 12.59 -38.59 -52.15
CA GLU A 36 14.01 -38.55 -51.75
C GLU A 36 14.93 -39.07 -52.88
N PRO A 37 16.24 -38.72 -52.93
CA PRO A 37 17.19 -39.65 -52.31
C PRO A 37 18.52 -39.09 -51.75
N ARG A 38 18.88 -39.64 -50.58
CA ARG A 38 20.23 -39.99 -50.09
C ARG A 38 21.19 -38.86 -49.68
N SER A 39 21.28 -38.74 -48.35
CA SER A 39 22.36 -38.11 -47.56
C SER A 39 23.80 -38.56 -47.92
N PRO A 40 24.84 -37.81 -47.50
CA PRO A 40 25.36 -38.04 -46.14
C PRO A 40 25.83 -36.78 -45.40
N TRP A 41 25.73 -36.80 -44.06
CA TRP A 41 26.73 -36.32 -43.05
C TRP A 41 26.12 -36.45 -41.64
N ALA A 42 25.85 -37.69 -41.23
CA ALA A 42 25.44 -37.97 -39.85
C ALA A 42 26.65 -37.88 -38.92
N TRP A 43 26.77 -36.81 -38.13
CA TRP A 43 27.79 -36.70 -37.09
C TRP A 43 27.46 -37.65 -35.91
N PRO A 44 28.32 -38.63 -35.57
CA PRO A 44 28.04 -39.62 -34.52
C PRO A 44 27.73 -39.03 -33.14
N GLY A 45 28.27 -37.84 -32.85
CA GLY A 45 28.02 -37.13 -31.60
C GLY A 45 26.57 -36.69 -31.39
N PHE A 46 25.84 -36.36 -32.46
CA PHE A 46 24.46 -35.87 -32.33
C PHE A 46 23.48 -36.98 -31.96
N GLN A 47 23.71 -38.18 -32.47
CA GLN A 47 22.93 -39.38 -32.15
C GLN A 47 23.19 -39.83 -30.70
N ARG A 48 24.46 -39.78 -30.26
CA ARG A 48 24.86 -40.07 -28.86
C ARG A 48 24.29 -39.05 -27.87
N LEU A 49 24.29 -37.77 -28.21
CA LEU A 49 23.68 -36.71 -27.38
C LEU A 49 22.16 -36.91 -27.28
N LYS A 50 21.49 -37.28 -28.37
CA LYS A 50 20.05 -37.59 -28.41
C LYS A 50 19.70 -38.82 -27.54
N GLU A 51 20.57 -39.82 -27.49
CA GLU A 51 20.44 -40.97 -26.59
C GLU A 51 20.67 -40.59 -25.12
N GLN A 52 21.68 -39.77 -24.81
CA GLN A 52 21.92 -39.27 -23.45
C GLN A 52 20.77 -38.39 -22.96
N LEU A 53 20.20 -37.52 -23.80
CA LEU A 53 19.03 -36.72 -23.45
C LEU A 53 17.78 -37.58 -23.24
N ARG A 54 17.58 -38.64 -24.03
CA ARG A 54 16.50 -39.62 -23.81
C ARG A 54 16.70 -40.42 -22.51
N ALA A 55 17.93 -40.82 -22.20
CA ALA A 55 18.25 -41.51 -20.95
C ALA A 55 18.05 -40.60 -19.74
N ALA A 56 18.49 -39.33 -19.81
CA ALA A 56 18.26 -38.32 -18.78
C ALA A 56 16.76 -38.02 -18.60
N ALA A 57 15.99 -37.91 -19.70
CA ALA A 57 14.54 -37.74 -19.65
C ALA A 57 13.83 -38.96 -19.06
N ALA A 58 14.28 -40.18 -19.38
CA ALA A 58 13.74 -41.41 -18.81
C ALA A 58 14.07 -41.56 -17.31
N LEU A 59 15.28 -41.18 -16.89
CA LEU A 59 15.68 -41.14 -15.48
C LEU A 59 14.91 -40.06 -14.71
N SER A 60 14.77 -38.86 -15.28
CA SER A 60 13.94 -37.78 -14.72
C SER A 60 12.48 -38.23 -14.58
N LYS A 61 11.89 -38.82 -15.62
CA LYS A 61 10.50 -39.32 -15.57
C LYS A 61 10.34 -40.44 -14.53
N ARG A 62 11.30 -41.36 -14.41
CA ARG A 62 11.30 -42.39 -13.35
C ARG A 62 11.45 -41.80 -11.95
N TYR A 63 12.33 -40.83 -11.76
CA TYR A 63 12.49 -40.11 -10.51
C TYR A 63 11.20 -39.40 -10.12
N TRP A 64 10.58 -38.67 -11.04
CA TRP A 64 9.31 -37.97 -10.79
C TRP A 64 8.13 -38.92 -10.52
N THR A 65 8.06 -40.10 -11.17
CA THR A 65 7.01 -41.10 -10.85
C THR A 65 7.24 -41.83 -9.52
N LEU A 66 8.49 -41.98 -9.08
CA LEU A 66 8.80 -42.51 -7.74
C LEU A 66 8.52 -41.45 -6.66
N PHE A 67 8.90 -40.21 -6.93
CA PHE A 67 8.65 -39.07 -6.05
C PHE A 67 7.14 -38.80 -5.90
N SER A 68 6.37 -38.79 -6.99
CA SER A 68 4.92 -38.61 -6.92
C SER A 68 4.25 -39.72 -6.09
N ARG A 69 4.59 -40.99 -6.34
CA ARG A 69 4.10 -42.14 -5.55
C ARG A 69 4.47 -42.09 -4.07
N GLN A 70 5.57 -41.41 -3.71
CA GLN A 70 6.03 -41.30 -2.33
C GLN A 70 5.46 -40.07 -1.59
N VAL A 71 4.82 -39.15 -2.30
CA VAL A 71 4.20 -37.93 -1.72
C VAL A 71 2.66 -37.98 -1.82
N TRP A 72 2.11 -38.56 -2.89
CA TRP A 72 0.67 -38.84 -3.09
C TRP A 72 0.47 -40.32 -3.45
N PRO A 73 0.21 -41.21 -2.47
CA PRO A 73 -0.04 -42.63 -2.73
C PRO A 73 -1.37 -42.87 -3.46
N ASP A 74 -2.41 -42.11 -3.10
CA ASP A 74 -3.80 -42.35 -3.51
C ASP A 74 -4.08 -42.07 -5.01
N ASP A 75 -3.15 -41.46 -5.73
CA ASP A 75 -3.21 -41.19 -7.18
C ASP A 75 -2.54 -42.29 -8.03
N CYS A 76 -2.30 -43.48 -7.45
CA CYS A 76 -1.47 -44.52 -8.09
C CYS A 76 -2.00 -45.96 -8.02
N ASP A 77 -3.33 -46.12 -7.90
CA ASP A 77 -4.01 -47.41 -7.96
C ASP A 77 -4.80 -47.59 -9.28
N GLU A 78 -4.35 -48.54 -10.10
CA GLU A 78 -5.23 -49.45 -10.87
C GLU A 78 -4.68 -50.89 -10.69
N ASP A 79 -5.59 -51.84 -10.51
CA ASP A 79 -5.42 -53.32 -10.44
C ASP A 79 -4.91 -53.97 -9.12
N GLU A 80 -5.82 -53.98 -8.13
CA GLU A 80 -6.22 -55.05 -7.16
C GLU A 80 -5.25 -55.89 -6.28
N GLU A 81 -5.68 -55.98 -5.00
CA GLU A 81 -5.51 -57.04 -3.97
C GLU A 81 -4.11 -57.59 -3.59
N ALA A 82 -3.60 -57.19 -2.42
CA ALA A 82 -3.72 -57.99 -1.17
C ALA A 82 -2.80 -57.50 -0.02
N ALA A 83 -3.12 -57.99 1.20
CA ALA A 83 -2.32 -57.98 2.45
C ALA A 83 -2.35 -56.71 3.32
N ALA A 84 -3.01 -56.86 4.47
CA ALA A 84 -3.08 -55.90 5.57
C ALA A 84 -1.72 -55.65 6.26
N GLY A 85 -1.57 -54.45 6.83
CA GLY A 85 -0.52 -54.16 7.80
C GLY A 85 -0.16 -52.68 7.87
N SER A 86 -0.76 -51.93 8.79
CA SER A 86 -0.36 -50.55 9.10
C SER A 86 0.94 -50.53 9.92
N PRO A 87 1.92 -49.69 9.55
CA PRO A 87 2.74 -49.00 10.52
C PRO A 87 2.59 -47.49 10.35
N GLY A 88 2.42 -46.75 11.44
CA GLY A 88 2.42 -45.28 11.38
C GLY A 88 3.83 -44.73 11.11
N TRP A 89 3.97 -43.91 10.08
CA TRP A 89 5.23 -43.22 9.76
C TRP A 89 5.22 -41.81 10.33
N ARG A 90 6.16 -41.50 11.22
CA ARG A 90 6.44 -40.11 11.62
C ARG A 90 7.19 -39.44 10.47
N LEU A 91 6.65 -38.36 9.92
CA LEU A 91 7.35 -37.52 8.95
C LEU A 91 8.70 -37.06 9.53
N PRO A 92 9.85 -37.34 8.89
CA PRO A 92 11.14 -36.94 9.41
C PRO A 92 11.37 -35.44 9.24
N LEU A 93 12.05 -34.84 10.23
CA LEU A 93 12.46 -33.42 10.29
C LEU A 93 13.27 -32.91 9.07
N LEU A 94 13.67 -33.78 8.13
CA LEU A 94 14.21 -33.36 6.84
C LEU A 94 13.19 -32.63 5.96
N GLY A 95 11.88 -32.87 6.15
CA GLY A 95 10.82 -32.31 5.31
C GLY A 95 10.81 -30.77 5.29
N GLN A 96 10.79 -30.13 6.47
CA GLN A 96 10.79 -28.66 6.58
C GLN A 96 11.99 -28.03 5.88
N ARG A 97 13.20 -28.54 6.12
CA ARG A 97 14.43 -27.98 5.55
C ARG A 97 14.49 -28.10 4.02
N TYR A 98 13.86 -29.12 3.46
CA TYR A 98 13.73 -29.29 2.00
C TYR A 98 12.63 -28.39 1.42
N LEU A 99 11.52 -28.21 2.15
CA LEU A 99 10.46 -27.25 1.81
C LEU A 99 11.00 -25.81 1.84
N ASP A 100 11.78 -25.42 2.85
CA ASP A 100 12.41 -24.09 2.92
C ASP A 100 13.32 -23.83 1.71
N LEU A 101 14.10 -24.82 1.29
CA LEU A 101 14.95 -24.75 0.09
C LEU A 101 14.13 -24.65 -1.20
N LEU A 102 13.04 -25.42 -1.32
CA LEU A 102 12.13 -25.37 -2.47
C LEU A 102 11.35 -24.05 -2.52
N THR A 103 10.88 -23.54 -1.39
CA THR A 103 10.24 -22.22 -1.27
C THR A 103 11.23 -21.12 -1.60
N THR A 104 12.45 -21.12 -1.04
CA THR A 104 13.49 -20.11 -1.35
C THR A 104 13.85 -20.12 -2.84
N TRP A 105 13.93 -21.31 -3.46
CA TRP A 105 14.15 -21.45 -4.90
C TRP A 105 12.95 -20.95 -5.70
N TYR A 106 11.74 -21.37 -5.38
CA TYR A 106 10.51 -20.92 -6.04
C TYR A 106 10.35 -19.39 -5.97
N CYS A 107 10.68 -18.81 -4.82
CA CYS A 107 10.63 -17.38 -4.53
C CYS A 107 11.80 -16.57 -5.13
N SER A 108 12.79 -17.22 -5.76
CA SER A 108 13.76 -16.54 -6.62
C SER A 108 13.34 -16.52 -8.10
N PHE A 109 12.34 -17.33 -8.48
CA PHE A 109 11.74 -17.35 -9.83
C PHE A 109 10.35 -16.70 -9.91
N ARG A 110 9.70 -16.45 -8.77
CA ARG A 110 8.41 -15.78 -8.64
C ARG A 110 8.49 -14.83 -7.45
N ASP A 111 8.00 -13.60 -7.58
CA ASP A 111 7.98 -12.62 -6.49
C ASP A 111 7.14 -13.13 -5.30
N CYS A 112 7.80 -13.77 -4.33
CA CYS A 112 7.20 -14.08 -3.04
C CYS A 112 7.55 -12.98 -2.05
N CYS A 113 6.54 -12.49 -1.33
CA CYS A 113 6.75 -11.60 -0.20
C CYS A 113 6.05 -12.17 1.05
N PRO A 114 6.50 -11.81 2.27
CA PRO A 114 5.97 -12.39 3.50
C PRO A 114 4.45 -12.24 3.64
N SER A 115 3.89 -11.16 3.09
CA SER A 115 2.47 -10.80 3.09
C SER A 115 1.65 -11.46 1.96
N GLY A 116 2.24 -12.34 1.14
CA GLY A 116 1.63 -12.89 -0.07
C GLY A 116 1.57 -11.93 -1.27
N ASP A 117 1.60 -10.62 -1.03
CA ASP A 117 1.58 -9.56 -2.05
C ASP A 117 2.85 -8.70 -1.98
N CYS A 118 3.62 -8.66 -3.06
CA CYS A 118 4.88 -7.91 -3.15
C CYS A 118 4.76 -6.40 -3.37
N ARG A 119 3.54 -5.87 -3.44
CA ARG A 119 3.28 -4.42 -3.41
C ARG A 119 3.30 -3.87 -1.98
N ILE A 120 3.10 -4.72 -0.97
CA ILE A 120 3.02 -4.36 0.45
C ILE A 120 4.42 -4.41 1.08
N SER A 121 4.81 -3.38 1.81
CA SER A 121 6.09 -3.29 2.53
C SER A 121 5.96 -3.20 4.05
N ASN A 122 4.92 -2.55 4.57
CA ASN A 122 4.64 -2.37 6.00
C ASN A 122 5.89 -2.00 6.85
N ASN A 123 6.68 -1.04 6.36
CA ASN A 123 7.90 -0.56 7.00
C ASN A 123 7.59 0.37 8.19
N PHE A 124 7.15 -0.20 9.32
CA PHE A 124 6.79 0.59 10.50
C PHE A 124 7.96 1.35 11.10
N THR A 125 9.20 0.86 10.97
CA THR A 125 10.41 1.56 11.44
C THR A 125 10.71 2.79 10.59
N GLY A 126 10.53 2.70 9.27
CA GLY A 126 10.61 3.83 8.35
C GLY A 126 9.52 4.87 8.63
N LEU A 127 8.28 4.42 8.84
CA LEU A 127 7.15 5.31 9.18
C LEU A 127 7.39 6.04 10.52
N GLU A 128 7.91 5.35 11.52
CA GLU A 128 8.26 5.92 12.83
C GLU A 128 9.39 6.97 12.70
N TRP A 129 10.44 6.67 11.94
CA TRP A 129 11.50 7.64 11.64
C TRP A 129 10.99 8.85 10.87
N ASP A 130 10.15 8.63 9.85
CA ASP A 130 9.56 9.69 9.03
C ASP A 130 8.69 10.65 9.83
N LEU A 131 7.82 10.10 10.68
CA LEU A 131 6.98 10.89 11.58
C LEU A 131 7.83 11.66 12.59
N ASN A 132 8.83 11.04 13.20
CA ASN A 132 9.62 11.67 14.25
C ASN A 132 10.65 12.71 13.73
N VAL A 133 11.17 12.52 12.51
CA VAL A 133 12.25 13.37 11.97
C VAL A 133 11.76 14.40 10.96
N ARG A 134 10.79 14.05 10.10
CA ARG A 134 10.34 14.92 8.99
C ARG A 134 9.05 15.71 9.31
N LEU A 135 8.21 15.26 10.25
CA LEU A 135 6.94 15.93 10.60
C LEU A 135 7.08 16.85 11.82
N HIS A 136 7.19 18.16 11.56
CA HIS A 136 7.42 19.17 12.61
C HIS A 136 6.14 19.63 13.32
N GLY A 137 6.18 19.67 14.65
CA GLY A 137 5.14 20.30 15.48
C GLY A 137 3.82 19.54 15.58
N GLN A 138 3.79 18.25 15.26
CA GLN A 138 2.59 17.40 15.26
C GLN A 138 2.76 16.15 16.14
N HIS A 139 3.17 16.33 17.40
CA HIS A 139 3.45 15.24 18.35
C HIS A 139 2.26 14.27 18.53
N LEU A 140 1.03 14.80 18.56
CA LEU A 140 -0.20 13.99 18.59
C LEU A 140 -0.31 13.03 17.40
N VAL A 141 0.08 13.49 16.21
CA VAL A 141 -0.02 12.71 14.96
C VAL A 141 1.03 11.61 14.93
N GLN A 142 2.26 11.91 15.37
CA GLN A 142 3.39 10.98 15.38
C GLN A 142 3.06 9.68 16.13
N GLN A 143 2.55 9.80 17.35
CA GLN A 143 2.19 8.65 18.18
C GLN A 143 0.92 7.96 17.67
N LEU A 144 -0.17 8.71 17.47
CA LEU A 144 -1.49 8.16 17.18
C LEU A 144 -1.54 7.41 15.83
N VAL A 145 -0.98 7.99 14.76
CA VAL A 145 -1.02 7.37 13.43
C VAL A 145 -0.20 6.08 13.41
N LEU A 146 0.99 6.10 14.00
CA LEU A 146 1.87 4.92 14.05
C LEU A 146 1.23 3.77 14.84
N SER A 147 0.75 4.03 16.06
CA SER A 147 0.17 2.99 16.91
C SER A 147 -1.10 2.40 16.30
N THR A 148 -1.98 3.24 15.75
CA THR A 148 -3.25 2.77 15.18
C THR A 148 -3.06 1.97 13.91
N VAL A 149 -2.21 2.43 12.99
CA VAL A 149 -1.96 1.70 11.72
C VAL A 149 -1.21 0.40 11.98
N ARG A 150 -0.21 0.40 12.88
CA ARG A 150 0.51 -0.83 13.28
C ARG A 150 -0.45 -1.84 13.91
N GLY A 151 -1.22 -1.44 14.92
CA GLY A 151 -2.18 -2.32 15.61
C GLY A 151 -3.27 -2.89 14.70
N TYR A 152 -3.79 -2.10 13.75
CA TYR A 152 -4.76 -2.57 12.77
C TYR A 152 -4.18 -3.64 11.82
N LEU A 153 -2.98 -3.42 11.29
CA LEU A 153 -2.33 -4.36 10.37
C LEU A 153 -1.75 -5.60 11.07
N GLU A 154 -1.48 -5.51 12.38
CA GLU A 154 -1.12 -6.66 13.22
C GLU A 154 -2.35 -7.45 13.70
N THR A 155 -3.57 -6.91 13.56
CA THR A 155 -4.82 -7.61 13.93
C THR A 155 -5.16 -8.67 12.87
N PRO A 156 -5.21 -9.97 13.23
CA PRO A 156 -5.65 -11.01 12.31
C PRO A 156 -7.15 -10.86 12.01
N GLN A 157 -7.53 -10.85 10.74
CA GLN A 157 -8.91 -10.77 10.27
C GLN A 157 -9.72 -9.61 10.90
N PRO A 158 -9.50 -8.35 10.45
CA PRO A 158 -10.21 -7.20 11.00
C PRO A 158 -11.73 -7.28 10.77
N ASP A 159 -12.50 -6.91 11.79
CA ASP A 159 -13.97 -6.93 11.80
C ASP A 159 -14.61 -5.79 10.99
N LYS A 160 -13.83 -4.75 10.67
CA LYS A 160 -14.15 -3.65 9.75
C LYS A 160 -12.91 -3.02 9.12
N ALA A 161 -13.10 -2.13 8.15
CA ALA A 161 -12.03 -1.26 7.66
C ALA A 161 -11.65 -0.17 8.69
N LEU A 162 -10.36 0.20 8.74
CA LEU A 162 -9.86 1.31 9.58
C LEU A 162 -10.22 2.65 8.94
N ALA A 163 -10.85 3.57 9.68
CA ALA A 163 -11.07 4.95 9.25
C ALA A 163 -10.33 5.97 10.11
N LEU A 164 -9.39 6.68 9.48
CA LEU A 164 -8.69 7.83 10.06
C LEU A 164 -9.18 9.13 9.41
N SER A 165 -9.47 10.16 10.20
CA SER A 165 -9.87 11.47 9.70
C SER A 165 -8.95 12.57 10.20
N PHE A 166 -8.12 13.13 9.32
CA PHE A 166 -7.12 14.14 9.62
C PHE A 166 -7.74 15.54 9.50
N HIS A 167 -7.77 16.31 10.59
CA HIS A 167 -8.37 17.65 10.66
C HIS A 167 -7.34 18.70 11.05
N GLY A 168 -7.44 19.92 10.52
CA GLY A 168 -6.54 21.02 10.86
C GLY A 168 -6.37 22.02 9.73
N TRP A 169 -5.58 23.08 9.92
CA TRP A 169 -5.37 24.10 8.89
C TRP A 169 -4.67 23.58 7.61
N SER A 170 -4.68 24.41 6.57
CA SER A 170 -3.92 24.16 5.35
C SER A 170 -2.41 24.25 5.64
N GLY A 171 -1.64 23.29 5.13
CA GLY A 171 -0.17 23.30 5.23
C GLY A 171 0.42 22.82 6.56
N THR A 172 -0.39 22.24 7.45
CA THR A 172 0.05 21.69 8.75
C THR A 172 0.66 20.29 8.69
N GLY A 173 0.49 19.56 7.57
CA GLY A 173 1.12 18.24 7.35
C GLY A 173 0.19 17.11 6.85
N LYS A 174 -1.14 17.30 6.79
CA LYS A 174 -2.11 16.23 6.46
C LYS A 174 -1.74 15.39 5.23
N ASN A 175 -1.58 16.03 4.07
CA ASN A 175 -1.18 15.37 2.80
C ASN A 175 0.25 14.79 2.84
N PHE A 176 1.12 15.31 3.71
CA PHE A 176 2.49 14.84 3.87
C PHE A 176 2.52 13.52 4.65
N VAL A 177 1.74 13.43 5.73
CA VAL A 177 1.57 12.18 6.49
C VAL A 177 0.84 11.12 5.67
N ALA A 178 -0.17 11.51 4.87
CA ALA A 178 -0.83 10.59 3.93
C ALA A 178 0.15 9.99 2.91
N ARG A 179 1.11 10.79 2.42
CA ARG A 179 2.21 10.32 1.57
C ARG A 179 3.17 9.40 2.32
N MET A 180 3.60 9.74 3.54
CA MET A 180 4.47 8.89 4.38
C MET A 180 3.85 7.51 4.63
N LEU A 181 2.54 7.46 4.92
CA LEU A 181 1.80 6.22 5.07
C LEU A 181 1.87 5.39 3.79
N ALA A 182 1.57 5.98 2.63
CA ALA A 182 1.66 5.28 1.36
C ALA A 182 3.10 4.77 1.10
N GLU A 183 4.12 5.62 1.24
CA GLU A 183 5.54 5.32 0.99
C GLU A 183 6.13 4.23 1.90
N ASN A 184 5.62 4.07 3.13
CA ASN A 184 6.11 3.04 4.06
C ASN A 184 5.27 1.74 4.02
N LEU A 185 3.97 1.84 3.78
CA LEU A 185 3.08 0.66 3.69
C LEU A 185 3.16 -0.04 2.33
N TYR A 186 3.49 0.68 1.25
CA TYR A 186 3.53 0.14 -0.11
C TYR A 186 4.83 0.51 -0.85
N ARG A 187 5.38 -0.47 -1.57
CA ARG A 187 6.68 -0.37 -2.27
C ARG A 187 6.77 0.80 -3.25
N ASP A 188 5.69 1.08 -3.98
CA ASP A 188 5.59 2.16 -4.98
C ASP A 188 4.87 3.41 -4.42
N GLY A 189 4.62 3.44 -3.11
CA GLY A 189 3.93 4.54 -2.44
C GLY A 189 2.58 4.86 -3.07
N LEU A 190 2.35 6.16 -3.34
CA LEU A 190 1.13 6.67 -4.01
C LEU A 190 0.93 6.17 -5.46
N ARG A 191 1.90 5.43 -6.03
CA ARG A 191 1.79 4.81 -7.37
C ARG A 191 1.42 3.33 -7.33
N SER A 192 1.33 2.72 -6.14
CA SER A 192 0.92 1.32 -6.00
C SER A 192 -0.54 1.13 -6.44
N ASP A 193 -0.84 0.05 -7.15
CA ASP A 193 -2.22 -0.31 -7.54
C ASP A 193 -3.16 -0.51 -6.34
N CYS A 194 -2.60 -0.73 -5.15
CA CYS A 194 -3.35 -0.88 -3.90
C CYS A 194 -3.60 0.44 -3.16
N VAL A 195 -3.13 1.57 -3.70
CA VAL A 195 -3.30 2.92 -3.13
C VAL A 195 -4.12 3.77 -4.10
N ARG A 196 -5.19 4.40 -3.61
CA ARG A 196 -6.04 5.27 -4.43
C ARG A 196 -6.31 6.59 -3.74
N MET A 197 -5.89 7.69 -4.38
CA MET A 197 -6.17 9.04 -3.92
C MET A 197 -7.31 9.67 -4.73
N PHE A 198 -8.32 10.19 -4.03
CA PHE A 198 -9.43 10.95 -4.55
C PHE A 198 -9.40 12.36 -3.99
N ILE A 199 -9.10 13.34 -4.85
CA ILE A 199 -9.29 14.77 -4.53
C ILE A 199 -10.75 15.12 -4.85
N ALA A 200 -11.55 15.50 -3.85
CA ALA A 200 -13.00 15.67 -3.99
C ALA A 200 -13.40 16.64 -5.11
N THR A 201 -12.73 17.79 -5.20
CA THR A 201 -12.98 18.84 -6.21
C THR A 201 -12.57 18.48 -7.64
N ILE A 202 -11.75 17.44 -7.83
CA ILE A 202 -11.29 17.00 -9.15
C ILE A 202 -12.09 15.78 -9.63
N HIS A 203 -12.33 14.82 -8.74
CA HIS A 203 -12.99 13.56 -9.09
C HIS A 203 -14.52 13.65 -9.00
N PHE A 204 -15.04 14.49 -8.11
CA PHE A 204 -16.48 14.64 -7.84
C PHE A 204 -16.95 16.12 -7.93
N PRO A 205 -16.58 16.88 -8.98
CA PRO A 205 -16.74 18.35 -9.03
C PRO A 205 -18.19 18.85 -9.08
N HIS A 206 -19.16 18.00 -9.46
CA HIS A 206 -20.49 18.44 -9.86
C HIS A 206 -21.60 17.62 -9.17
N PRO A 207 -22.37 18.22 -8.24
CA PRO A 207 -23.46 17.54 -7.52
C PRO A 207 -24.49 16.85 -8.43
N LYS A 208 -24.68 17.34 -9.67
CA LYS A 208 -25.58 16.75 -10.68
C LYS A 208 -25.26 15.29 -11.02
N TYR A 209 -23.99 14.86 -10.89
CA TYR A 209 -23.55 13.52 -11.29
C TYR A 209 -23.25 12.60 -10.09
N VAL A 210 -23.72 12.96 -8.88
CA VAL A 210 -23.49 12.19 -7.65
C VAL A 210 -23.83 10.71 -7.78
N ASP A 211 -24.95 10.35 -8.40
CA ASP A 211 -25.34 8.94 -8.50
C ASP A 211 -24.45 8.14 -9.47
N LEU A 212 -23.89 8.78 -10.50
CA LEU A 212 -22.84 8.17 -11.33
C LEU A 212 -21.55 7.99 -10.52
N TYR A 213 -21.16 9.01 -9.76
CA TYR A 213 -19.96 8.96 -8.91
C TYR A 213 -20.07 7.90 -7.81
N LYS A 214 -21.27 7.67 -7.24
CA LYS A 214 -21.53 6.59 -6.26
C LYS A 214 -21.19 5.23 -6.84
N GLU A 215 -21.75 4.89 -8.01
CA GLU A 215 -21.50 3.57 -8.63
C GLU A 215 -20.05 3.42 -9.10
N GLN A 216 -19.41 4.50 -9.60
CA GLN A 216 -17.98 4.49 -9.94
C GLN A 216 -17.09 4.23 -8.71
N LEU A 217 -17.34 4.92 -7.59
CA LEU A 217 -16.58 4.77 -6.35
C LEU A 217 -16.75 3.36 -5.76
N LYS A 218 -17.99 2.86 -5.74
CA LYS A 218 -18.36 1.51 -5.29
C LYS A 218 -17.72 0.41 -6.13
N GLY A 219 -17.65 0.61 -7.46
CA GLY A 219 -16.93 -0.28 -8.37
C GLY A 219 -15.43 -0.32 -8.05
N GLN A 220 -14.78 0.84 -8.00
CA GLN A 220 -13.34 0.96 -7.73
C GLN A 220 -12.93 0.37 -6.36
N ILE A 221 -13.74 0.57 -5.31
CA ILE A 221 -13.48 -0.03 -4.00
C ILE A 221 -13.51 -1.55 -4.08
N ARG A 222 -14.54 -2.12 -4.73
CA ARG A 222 -14.69 -3.58 -4.89
C ARG A 222 -13.58 -4.18 -5.75
N GLU A 223 -13.23 -3.56 -6.86
CA GLU A 223 -12.17 -4.00 -7.76
C GLU A 223 -10.82 -4.03 -7.03
N MET A 224 -10.47 -2.98 -6.30
CA MET A 224 -9.23 -2.94 -5.52
C MET A 224 -9.22 -3.96 -4.37
N GLN A 225 -10.33 -4.13 -3.64
CA GLN A 225 -10.45 -5.12 -2.56
C GLN A 225 -10.40 -6.58 -3.06
N GLN A 226 -10.70 -6.83 -4.34
CA GLN A 226 -10.50 -8.14 -4.98
C GLN A 226 -9.06 -8.37 -5.47
N LEU A 227 -8.36 -7.29 -5.82
CA LEU A 227 -7.00 -7.34 -6.38
C LEU A 227 -5.89 -7.21 -5.33
N CYS A 228 -6.17 -6.62 -4.17
CA CYS A 228 -5.18 -6.28 -3.13
C CYS A 228 -5.67 -6.74 -1.75
N TYR A 229 -4.80 -7.46 -1.03
CA TYR A 229 -5.11 -7.93 0.32
C TYR A 229 -5.02 -6.82 1.38
N GLN A 230 -4.28 -5.74 1.07
CA GLN A 230 -4.22 -4.51 1.85
C GLN A 230 -4.48 -3.33 0.91
N THR A 231 -5.48 -2.48 1.21
CA THR A 231 -5.87 -1.33 0.36
C THR A 231 -5.86 -0.02 1.15
N LEU A 232 -5.41 1.07 0.52
CA LEU A 232 -5.41 2.41 1.10
C LEU A 232 -6.17 3.39 0.21
N PHE A 233 -7.30 3.89 0.71
CA PHE A 233 -8.11 4.93 0.06
C PHE A 233 -7.91 6.27 0.76
N ILE A 234 -7.41 7.26 0.04
CA ILE A 234 -7.13 8.62 0.54
C ILE A 234 -8.15 9.58 -0.08
N PHE A 235 -8.94 10.27 0.73
CA PHE A 235 -9.90 11.28 0.31
C PHE A 235 -9.41 12.66 0.72
N ASP A 236 -8.87 13.43 -0.23
CA ASP A 236 -8.42 14.81 -0.01
C ASP A 236 -9.55 15.82 -0.28
N GLU A 237 -9.55 16.89 0.50
CA GLU A 237 -10.65 17.84 0.66
C GLU A 237 -11.98 17.14 1.03
N ALA A 238 -11.93 16.18 1.96
CA ALA A 238 -13.07 15.34 2.34
C ALA A 238 -14.32 16.13 2.79
N GLU A 239 -14.15 17.35 3.32
CA GLU A 239 -15.25 18.27 3.66
C GLU A 239 -16.12 18.68 2.47
N LYS A 240 -15.60 18.55 1.24
CA LYS A 240 -16.28 18.89 -0.01
C LYS A 240 -16.95 17.68 -0.66
N LEU A 241 -16.82 16.49 -0.08
CA LEU A 241 -17.53 15.30 -0.57
C LEU A 241 -19.03 15.43 -0.34
N HIS A 242 -19.80 15.09 -1.37
CA HIS A 242 -21.25 15.04 -1.27
C HIS A 242 -21.69 13.93 -0.27
N PRO A 243 -22.69 14.15 0.62
CA PRO A 243 -23.08 13.17 1.64
C PRO A 243 -23.33 11.77 1.08
N GLY A 244 -24.02 11.68 -0.06
CA GLY A 244 -24.30 10.42 -0.74
C GLY A 244 -23.09 9.63 -1.25
N LEU A 245 -21.89 10.24 -1.34
CA LEU A 245 -20.65 9.50 -1.60
C LEU A 245 -20.06 8.91 -0.32
N LEU A 246 -20.23 9.58 0.81
CA LEU A 246 -19.81 9.08 2.12
C LEU A 246 -20.69 7.89 2.56
N GLU A 247 -21.97 7.87 2.18
CA GLU A 247 -22.87 6.72 2.35
C GLU A 247 -22.35 5.44 1.66
N VAL A 248 -21.67 5.56 0.51
CA VAL A 248 -21.08 4.40 -0.21
C VAL A 248 -19.93 3.76 0.59
N LEU A 249 -19.27 4.54 1.46
CA LEU A 249 -18.18 4.08 2.31
C LEU A 249 -18.69 3.45 3.62
N GLY A 250 -19.99 3.52 3.92
CA GLY A 250 -20.59 2.96 5.14
C GLY A 250 -20.35 1.46 5.30
N PRO A 251 -20.78 0.61 4.35
CA PRO A 251 -20.73 -0.85 4.54
C PRO A 251 -19.32 -1.44 4.77
N PRO A 252 -18.23 -0.94 4.15
CA PRO A 252 -16.87 -1.34 4.53
C PRO A 252 -16.42 -0.92 5.94
N LEU A 253 -17.00 0.15 6.49
CA LEU A 253 -16.68 0.74 7.79
C LEU A 253 -17.62 0.26 8.93
N GLU A 254 -18.67 -0.48 8.59
CA GLU A 254 -19.56 -1.13 9.55
C GLU A 254 -18.91 -2.43 10.06
N ARG A 255 -19.00 -2.68 11.37
CA ARG A 255 -18.54 -3.93 12.00
C ARG A 255 -19.35 -5.11 11.48
N ARG A 256 -18.66 -6.12 10.92
CA ARG A 256 -19.28 -7.38 10.49
C ARG A 256 -19.70 -8.22 11.69
N ALA A 257 -20.75 -9.03 11.50
CA ALA A 257 -21.17 -10.00 12.49
C ALA A 257 -20.22 -11.23 12.49
N PRO A 258 -19.95 -11.88 13.64
CA PRO A 258 -19.03 -13.03 13.71
C PRO A 258 -19.50 -14.29 12.97
N GLU A 259 -20.75 -14.33 12.48
CA GLU A 259 -21.38 -15.53 11.93
C GLU A 259 -21.16 -15.70 10.42
N ASP A 260 -20.55 -14.73 9.73
CA ASP A 260 -20.30 -14.78 8.28
C ASP A 260 -18.92 -15.41 7.98
N ASP A 261 -18.83 -16.73 8.22
CA ASP A 261 -17.62 -17.57 8.16
C ASP A 261 -17.08 -17.81 6.73
N ARG A 262 -16.99 -16.76 5.90
CA ARG A 262 -16.58 -16.87 4.48
C ARG A 262 -15.71 -15.70 4.01
N ALA A 263 -14.44 -16.04 3.80
CA ALA A 263 -13.32 -15.23 3.28
C ALA A 263 -12.65 -14.27 4.29
N GLU A 264 -11.32 -14.29 4.26
CA GLU A 264 -10.47 -13.34 4.98
C GLU A 264 -10.80 -11.91 4.52
N SER A 265 -11.10 -11.02 5.48
CA SER A 265 -11.38 -9.62 5.16
C SER A 265 -10.08 -8.89 4.83
N PRO A 266 -9.94 -8.26 3.65
CA PRO A 266 -8.72 -7.53 3.31
C PRO A 266 -8.58 -6.29 4.21
N TRP A 267 -7.35 -6.02 4.67
CA TRP A 267 -7.04 -4.82 5.47
C TRP A 267 -7.28 -3.57 4.63
N THR A 268 -8.42 -2.92 4.85
CA THR A 268 -8.77 -1.68 4.15
C THR A 268 -8.57 -0.51 5.09
N ILE A 269 -7.80 0.49 4.63
CA ILE A 269 -7.57 1.74 5.35
C ILE A 269 -8.23 2.87 4.55
N PHE A 270 -9.14 3.58 5.20
CA PHE A 270 -9.75 4.81 4.71
C PHE A 270 -9.11 6.00 5.44
N LEU A 271 -8.57 6.95 4.68
CA LEU A 271 -7.94 8.15 5.18
C LEU A 271 -8.63 9.39 4.63
N PHE A 272 -9.37 10.10 5.47
CA PHE A 272 -10.04 11.36 5.13
C PHE A 272 -9.14 12.53 5.51
N LEU A 273 -8.87 13.45 4.59
CA LEU A 273 -8.04 14.62 4.83
C LEU A 273 -8.91 15.87 4.70
N SER A 274 -9.00 16.65 5.78
CA SER A 274 -9.94 17.75 5.84
C SER A 274 -9.37 19.04 6.45
N ASN A 275 -9.78 20.18 5.87
CA ASN A 275 -9.52 21.49 6.45
C ASN A 275 -10.65 21.98 7.38
N LEU A 276 -11.78 21.27 7.40
CA LEU A 276 -12.89 21.55 8.31
C LEU A 276 -12.42 21.43 9.76
N ARG A 277 -12.93 22.32 10.63
CA ARG A 277 -12.60 22.42 12.06
C ARG A 277 -11.16 22.87 12.36
N GLY A 278 -10.39 23.25 11.35
CA GLY A 278 -9.05 23.81 11.54
C GLY A 278 -9.05 25.01 12.47
N ASP A 279 -9.92 25.99 12.23
CA ASP A 279 -10.01 27.21 13.05
C ASP A 279 -10.27 26.90 14.54
N ARG A 280 -11.18 25.94 14.83
CA ARG A 280 -11.49 25.55 16.21
C ARG A 280 -10.32 24.91 16.93
N ILE A 281 -9.60 24.00 16.26
CA ILE A 281 -8.37 23.40 16.81
C ILE A 281 -7.41 24.52 17.20
N ASN A 282 -7.28 25.55 16.36
CA ASN A 282 -6.36 26.66 16.62
C ASN A 282 -6.84 27.57 17.75
N GLU A 283 -8.14 27.80 17.91
CA GLU A 283 -8.70 28.54 19.06
C GLU A 283 -8.39 27.84 20.39
N VAL A 284 -8.59 26.52 20.45
CA VAL A 284 -8.32 25.72 21.65
C VAL A 284 -6.83 25.70 21.95
N VAL A 285 -5.97 25.47 20.94
CA VAL A 285 -4.51 25.53 21.09
C VAL A 285 -4.06 26.92 21.54
N LEU A 286 -4.55 28.00 20.92
CA LEU A 286 -4.23 29.38 21.29
C LEU A 286 -4.58 29.65 22.76
N LYS A 287 -5.75 29.18 23.20
CA LYS A 287 -6.18 29.31 24.59
C LYS A 287 -5.23 28.58 25.55
N LEU A 288 -4.90 27.31 25.27
CA LEU A 288 -3.99 26.52 26.12
C LEU A 288 -2.60 27.18 26.24
N LEU A 289 -2.04 27.66 25.13
CA LEU A 289 -0.76 28.39 25.15
C LEU A 289 -0.85 29.70 25.96
N LYS A 290 -1.97 30.42 25.90
CA LYS A 290 -2.23 31.63 26.72
C LYS A 290 -2.42 31.33 28.20
N ASP A 291 -3.01 30.18 28.51
CA ASP A 291 -3.14 29.65 29.87
C ASP A 291 -1.81 29.10 30.43
N GLY A 292 -0.71 29.19 29.65
CA GLY A 292 0.66 28.90 30.08
C GLY A 292 1.16 27.48 29.79
N TRP A 293 0.39 26.67 29.06
CA TRP A 293 0.80 25.31 28.67
C TRP A 293 1.86 25.35 27.58
N SER A 294 2.80 24.40 27.61
CA SER A 294 3.63 24.13 26.42
C SER A 294 2.81 23.41 25.35
N ARG A 295 3.23 23.54 24.08
CA ARG A 295 2.55 22.87 22.96
C ARG A 295 2.59 21.35 23.11
N GLU A 296 3.72 20.85 23.56
CA GLU A 296 4.06 19.43 23.67
C GLU A 296 3.28 18.74 24.81
N GLU A 297 2.77 19.49 25.80
CA GLU A 297 1.86 19.00 26.85
C GLU A 297 0.39 18.88 26.38
N ILE A 298 0.01 19.46 25.24
CA ILE A 298 -1.36 19.36 24.71
C ILE A 298 -1.62 17.91 24.28
N THR A 299 -2.54 17.23 24.96
CA THR A 299 -2.96 15.85 24.67
C THR A 299 -4.27 15.79 23.87
N MET A 300 -4.63 14.61 23.35
CA MET A 300 -5.92 14.37 22.67
C MET A 300 -7.14 14.74 23.53
N GLU A 301 -7.08 14.48 24.84
CA GLU A 301 -8.17 14.75 25.79
C GLU A 301 -8.60 16.23 25.82
N HIS A 302 -7.69 17.15 25.52
CA HIS A 302 -7.95 18.59 25.46
C HIS A 302 -8.69 19.01 24.18
N LEU A 303 -8.61 18.20 23.12
CA LEU A 303 -9.12 18.53 21.78
C LEU A 303 -10.36 17.72 21.41
N GLU A 304 -10.43 16.46 21.84
CA GLU A 304 -11.52 15.53 21.53
C GLU A 304 -12.93 16.08 21.84
N PRO A 305 -13.21 16.71 23.01
CA PRO A 305 -14.54 17.26 23.29
C PRO A 305 -14.96 18.34 22.29
N HIS A 306 -14.02 19.14 21.81
CA HIS A 306 -14.27 20.20 20.82
C HIS A 306 -14.42 19.64 19.39
N LEU A 307 -13.70 18.57 19.06
CA LEU A 307 -13.86 17.84 17.80
C LEU A 307 -15.22 17.13 17.73
N GLN A 308 -15.66 16.51 18.83
CA GLN A 308 -16.93 15.77 18.93
C GLN A 308 -18.16 16.68 19.02
N ALA A 309 -18.11 17.79 19.76
CA ALA A 309 -19.27 18.68 19.90
C ALA A 309 -19.68 19.29 18.56
N GLU A 310 -18.74 19.83 17.80
CA GLU A 310 -19.04 20.49 16.53
C GLU A 310 -19.41 19.53 15.38
N ILE A 311 -19.11 18.23 15.54
CA ILE A 311 -19.61 17.17 14.66
C ILE A 311 -21.14 17.16 14.64
N VAL A 312 -21.78 17.41 15.79
CA VAL A 312 -23.24 17.44 15.94
C VAL A 312 -23.85 18.77 15.50
N GLU A 313 -23.14 19.89 15.69
CA GLU A 313 -23.69 21.25 15.52
C GLU A 313 -23.66 21.80 14.07
N THR A 314 -22.87 21.24 13.15
CA THR A 314 -22.80 21.75 11.76
C THR A 314 -24.01 21.36 10.91
N ILE A 315 -25.06 22.21 10.91
CA ILE A 315 -26.34 21.98 10.22
C ILE A 315 -26.25 21.98 8.68
N ASP A 316 -25.22 22.56 8.06
CA ASP A 316 -25.19 22.81 6.60
C ASP A 316 -24.08 22.08 5.79
N ASN A 317 -23.16 21.33 6.41
CA ASN A 317 -22.00 20.74 5.70
C ASN A 317 -22.04 19.20 5.63
N GLY A 318 -21.92 18.67 4.40
CA GLY A 318 -22.24 17.28 4.07
C GLY A 318 -21.37 16.19 4.70
N PHE A 319 -20.14 16.50 5.12
CA PHE A 319 -19.28 15.53 5.81
C PHE A 319 -19.74 15.26 7.24
N GLY A 320 -20.07 16.30 8.01
CA GLY A 320 -20.54 16.18 9.40
C GLY A 320 -21.91 15.50 9.53
N HIS A 321 -22.77 15.64 8.51
CA HIS A 321 -24.06 14.96 8.45
C HIS A 321 -24.02 13.54 7.86
N SER A 322 -22.86 13.11 7.36
CA SER A 322 -22.75 11.78 6.77
C SER A 322 -23.00 10.69 7.81
N ARG A 323 -23.55 9.56 7.35
CA ARG A 323 -23.73 8.35 8.16
C ARG A 323 -22.44 7.94 8.89
N LEU A 324 -21.29 8.12 8.24
CA LEU A 324 -19.97 7.82 8.78
C LEU A 324 -19.66 8.53 10.10
N VAL A 325 -20.09 9.78 10.22
CA VAL A 325 -19.86 10.61 11.39
C VAL A 325 -20.96 10.39 12.43
N ARG A 326 -22.22 10.29 12.01
CA ARG A 326 -23.37 10.10 12.91
C ARG A 326 -23.42 8.73 13.59
N GLU A 327 -22.90 7.70 12.94
CA GLU A 327 -22.84 6.33 13.48
C GLU A 327 -21.45 5.96 14.03
N ASN A 328 -20.56 6.95 14.23
CA ASN A 328 -19.19 6.77 14.72
C ASN A 328 -18.40 5.68 13.96
N LEU A 329 -18.51 5.66 12.63
CA LEU A 329 -17.79 4.71 11.77
C LEU A 329 -16.32 5.11 11.56
N ILE A 330 -15.97 6.38 11.81
CA ILE A 330 -14.59 6.88 11.89
C ILE A 330 -13.97 6.45 13.23
N ASP A 331 -12.84 5.75 13.19
CA ASP A 331 -12.16 5.26 14.40
C ASP A 331 -11.44 6.37 15.16
N TYR A 332 -10.71 7.23 14.44
CA TYR A 332 -9.91 8.30 15.06
C TYR A 332 -9.99 9.60 14.27
N PHE A 333 -10.35 10.67 14.98
CA PHE A 333 -10.17 12.05 14.54
C PHE A 333 -8.77 12.51 14.96
N VAL A 334 -7.91 12.78 13.98
CA VAL A 334 -6.49 13.11 14.19
C VAL A 334 -6.29 14.62 13.98
N PRO A 335 -6.08 15.42 15.04
CA PRO A 335 -5.89 16.85 14.93
C PRO A 335 -4.46 17.21 14.50
N PHE A 336 -4.36 18.13 13.54
CA PHE A 336 -3.13 18.76 13.10
C PHE A 336 -3.12 20.20 13.59
N LEU A 337 -2.23 20.47 14.53
CA LEU A 337 -2.08 21.71 15.26
C LEU A 337 -1.50 22.83 14.36
N PRO A 338 -1.80 24.12 14.64
CA PRO A 338 -1.26 25.23 13.86
C PRO A 338 0.25 25.35 14.03
N LEU A 339 0.97 25.71 12.96
CA LEU A 339 2.45 25.71 12.98
C LEU A 339 3.02 27.06 13.42
N GLU A 340 3.71 27.08 14.55
CA GLU A 340 4.52 28.21 15.01
C GLU A 340 5.74 28.51 14.11
N TYR A 341 6.28 29.72 14.23
CA TYR A 341 7.51 30.18 13.53
C TYR A 341 8.66 29.17 13.57
N ARG A 342 8.93 28.54 14.72
CA ARG A 342 9.98 27.52 14.86
C ARG A 342 9.79 26.32 13.92
N HIS A 343 8.55 25.89 13.69
CA HIS A 343 8.24 24.79 12.77
C HIS A 343 8.37 25.22 11.31
N VAL A 344 8.05 26.49 10.99
CA VAL A 344 8.24 27.06 9.65
C VAL A 344 9.73 27.09 9.27
N ARG A 345 10.63 27.47 10.19
CA ARG A 345 12.09 27.37 9.99
C ARG A 345 12.55 25.93 9.67
N LEU A 346 12.04 24.95 10.42
CA LEU A 346 12.36 23.53 10.21
C LEU A 346 11.85 23.02 8.86
N CYS A 347 10.63 23.39 8.46
CA CYS A 347 10.13 23.11 7.11
C CYS A 347 10.98 23.77 6.01
N ALA A 348 11.47 25.00 6.22
CA ALA A 348 12.35 25.68 5.26
C ALA A 348 13.67 24.94 5.11
N ARG A 349 14.30 24.57 6.22
CA ARG A 349 15.53 23.76 6.26
C ARG A 349 15.38 22.47 5.46
N ASP A 350 14.33 21.71 5.73
CA ASP A 350 14.08 20.43 5.09
C ASP A 350 13.74 20.62 3.59
N ALA A 351 13.10 21.73 3.22
CA ALA A 351 12.84 22.08 1.83
C ALA A 351 14.11 22.48 1.04
N PHE A 352 15.10 23.14 1.66
CA PHE A 352 16.43 23.33 1.05
C PHE A 352 17.14 21.99 0.86
N LEU A 353 17.18 21.15 1.90
CA LEU A 353 17.82 19.84 1.85
C LEU A 353 17.20 18.92 0.78
N SER A 354 15.88 18.95 0.61
CA SER A 354 15.17 18.19 -0.44
C SER A 354 15.50 18.62 -1.88
N GLN A 355 16.11 19.79 -2.06
CA GLN A 355 16.55 20.35 -3.34
C GLN A 355 18.08 20.32 -3.50
N GLU A 356 18.80 19.67 -2.57
CA GLU A 356 20.27 19.62 -2.52
C GLU A 356 20.93 21.01 -2.40
N LEU A 357 20.21 21.98 -1.83
CA LEU A 357 20.64 23.36 -1.67
C LEU A 357 21.27 23.61 -0.29
N LEU A 358 22.28 24.46 -0.26
CA LEU A 358 22.85 25.01 0.98
C LEU A 358 21.93 26.10 1.54
N TYR A 359 21.90 26.22 2.87
CA TYR A 359 21.18 27.26 3.60
C TYR A 359 22.06 27.78 4.74
N THR A 360 21.74 28.99 5.23
CA THR A 360 22.24 29.53 6.50
C THR A 360 21.06 29.81 7.43
N GLU A 361 21.30 29.95 8.74
CA GLU A 361 20.21 30.25 9.69
C GLU A 361 19.49 31.57 9.34
N GLU A 362 20.21 32.56 8.80
CA GLU A 362 19.65 33.82 8.31
C GLU A 362 18.66 33.60 7.16
N THR A 363 19.01 32.78 6.16
CA THR A 363 18.09 32.48 5.03
C THR A 363 16.84 31.72 5.47
N LEU A 364 16.96 30.86 6.51
CA LEU A 364 15.80 30.19 7.11
C LEU A 364 14.87 31.18 7.82
N ASP A 365 15.45 32.16 8.53
CA ASP A 365 14.68 33.22 9.19
C ASP A 365 14.03 34.17 8.18
N GLU A 366 14.71 34.58 7.11
CA GLU A 366 14.13 35.42 6.06
C GLU A 366 12.93 34.72 5.40
N ILE A 367 13.02 33.43 5.09
CA ILE A 367 11.89 32.64 4.57
C ILE A 367 10.75 32.54 5.58
N ALA A 368 11.06 32.32 6.86
CA ALA A 368 10.05 32.24 7.90
C ALA A 368 9.35 33.59 8.13
N GLN A 369 10.07 34.72 8.06
CA GLN A 369 9.53 36.08 8.20
C GLN A 369 8.62 36.50 7.03
N MET A 370 8.84 35.97 5.83
CA MET A 370 7.97 36.24 4.68
C MET A 370 6.56 35.59 4.78
N MET A 371 6.31 34.75 5.79
CA MET A 371 5.02 34.10 6.03
C MET A 371 4.06 35.01 6.78
N VAL A 372 2.74 34.77 6.63
CA VAL A 372 1.70 35.54 7.32
C VAL A 372 1.31 34.82 8.60
N TYR A 373 1.48 35.49 9.73
CA TYR A 373 1.19 34.94 11.07
C TYR A 373 -0.10 35.51 11.68
N VAL A 374 -0.75 34.69 12.50
CA VAL A 374 -2.01 34.98 13.18
C VAL A 374 -1.99 34.47 14.64
N PRO A 375 -2.73 35.09 15.59
CA PRO A 375 -3.49 36.34 15.44
C PRO A 375 -2.55 37.54 15.18
N LYS A 376 -3.06 38.69 14.73
CA LYS A 376 -2.22 39.80 14.23
C LYS A 376 -1.38 40.45 15.32
N GLU A 377 -1.87 40.39 16.55
CA GLU A 377 -1.36 41.02 17.75
C GLU A 377 -0.15 40.26 18.31
N GLU A 378 -0.14 38.94 18.18
CA GLU A 378 0.85 38.04 18.80
C GLU A 378 1.68 37.26 17.78
N GLN A 379 1.22 37.17 16.52
CA GLN A 379 1.92 36.55 15.38
C GLN A 379 2.45 35.13 15.63
N LEU A 380 1.67 34.31 16.37
CA LEU A 380 2.11 33.00 16.83
C LEU A 380 2.14 31.91 15.75
N PHE A 381 1.12 31.86 14.89
CA PHE A 381 0.90 30.72 13.98
C PHE A 381 0.92 31.13 12.51
N SER A 382 1.61 30.36 11.66
CA SER A 382 1.54 30.54 10.20
C SER A 382 0.15 30.17 9.67
N SER A 383 -0.53 31.15 9.10
CA SER A 383 -1.87 31.02 8.49
C SER A 383 -1.95 30.02 7.32
N GLN A 384 -0.81 29.63 6.73
CA GLN A 384 -0.72 28.64 5.65
C GLN A 384 0.20 27.47 6.00
N GLY A 385 0.57 27.32 7.28
CA GLY A 385 1.56 26.35 7.74
C GLY A 385 2.86 26.46 6.92
N CYS A 386 3.28 25.35 6.34
CA CYS A 386 4.49 25.27 5.50
C CYS A 386 4.22 25.28 3.98
N LYS A 387 2.97 25.53 3.53
CA LYS A 387 2.53 25.25 2.15
C LYS A 387 3.27 26.03 1.05
N SER A 388 3.65 27.30 1.29
CA SER A 388 4.29 28.17 0.28
C SER A 388 5.82 28.21 0.38
N ILE A 389 6.44 27.46 1.29
CA ILE A 389 7.88 27.54 1.57
C ILE A 389 8.73 27.20 0.34
N SER A 390 8.48 26.06 -0.31
CA SER A 390 9.25 25.65 -1.49
C SER A 390 9.16 26.64 -2.65
N GLN A 391 8.04 27.36 -2.78
CA GLN A 391 7.89 28.43 -3.79
C GLN A 391 8.71 29.67 -3.44
N ARG A 392 8.89 29.96 -2.14
CA ARG A 392 9.63 31.13 -1.64
C ARG A 392 11.14 30.94 -1.69
N ILE A 393 11.64 29.70 -1.57
CA ILE A 393 13.07 29.39 -1.76
C ILE A 393 13.58 29.88 -3.12
N ASN A 394 12.75 29.81 -4.17
CA ASN A 394 13.12 30.28 -5.51
C ASN A 394 13.49 31.76 -5.60
N TYR A 395 13.06 32.61 -4.65
CA TYR A 395 13.46 34.03 -4.61
C TYR A 395 14.90 34.25 -4.11
N PHE A 396 15.57 33.23 -3.56
CA PHE A 396 16.96 33.29 -3.10
C PHE A 396 17.94 32.60 -4.06
N LEU A 397 17.43 31.98 -5.13
CA LEU A 397 18.19 31.28 -6.16
C LEU A 397 18.38 32.11 -7.44
N SER A 398 17.92 33.37 -7.43
CA SER A 398 17.87 34.31 -8.57
C SER A 398 18.90 35.42 -8.46
#